data_AF-A0A533TUC8-F1
#
_entry.id   AF-A0A533TUC8-F1
#
_cell.length_a   1.000
_cell.length_b   1.000
_cell.length_c   1.000
_cell.angle_alpha   90.00
_cell.angle_beta   90.00
_cell.angle_gamma   90.00
#
_symmetry.space_group_name_H-M   'P 1'
#
loop_
_entity.id
_entity.type
_entity.pdbx_description
1 polymer ?
#
loop_
_entity_poly.entity_id
_entity_poly.type
_entity_poly.pdbx_seq_one_letter_code
_entity_poly.pdbx_strand_id
1 'polypeptide(L)'
;MISGYDLVAVWREYRKLETGQAVSDLNVGDYRGYVAGVCDVCNLWLFTTPEGTTQGQVCAVVGKWLEDHPGRWHEPAMLLVIQALQEAFPYARKKKRRMRLIMFWVEKLKSASPR
;
A
#
# COMPACT_ATOMS: atom_id res chain seq x y z
N MET A 1 16.52 -2.99 -15.06
CA MET A 1 15.49 -3.06 -14.00
C MET A 1 15.97 -2.18 -12.86
N ILE A 2 15.11 -1.35 -12.26
CA ILE A 2 15.49 -0.41 -11.19
C ILE A 2 15.85 -1.21 -9.92
N SER A 3 16.99 -0.90 -9.30
CA SER A 3 17.45 -1.51 -8.06
C SER A 3 16.95 -0.74 -6.82
N GLY A 4 17.05 -1.35 -5.64
CA GLY A 4 16.77 -0.68 -4.39
C GLY A 4 17.67 0.54 -4.14
N TYR A 5 18.92 0.52 -4.61
CA TYR A 5 19.82 1.68 -4.53
C TYR A 5 19.25 2.88 -5.28
N ASP A 6 18.71 2.65 -6.48
CA ASP A 6 18.08 3.69 -7.29
C ASP A 6 16.83 4.23 -6.58
N LEU A 7 16.01 3.34 -6.00
CA LEU A 7 14.82 3.73 -5.24
C LEU A 7 15.17 4.53 -3.99
N VAL A 8 16.23 4.15 -3.27
CA VAL A 8 16.71 4.85 -2.07
C VAL A 8 17.25 6.23 -2.41
N ALA A 9 17.89 6.40 -3.58
CA ALA A 9 18.36 7.70 -4.03
C ALA A 9 17.19 8.69 -4.17
N VAL A 10 16.10 8.28 -4.82
CA VAL A 10 14.90 9.13 -4.97
C VAL A 10 14.08 9.24 -3.67
N TRP A 11 14.08 8.23 -2.79
CA TRP A 11 13.51 8.34 -1.43
C TRP A 11 14.22 9.42 -0.60
N ARG A 12 15.55 9.49 -0.65
CA ARG A 12 16.31 10.50 0.11
C ARG A 12 15.97 11.92 -0.32
N GLU A 13 15.68 12.12 -1.60
CA GLU A 13 15.17 13.39 -2.11
C GLU A 13 13.72 13.63 -1.67
N TYR A 14 12.87 12.61 -1.71
CA TYR A 14 11.50 12.69 -1.23
C TYR A 14 11.40 13.12 0.23
N ARG A 15 12.22 12.54 1.11
CA ARG A 15 12.21 12.81 2.56
C ARG A 15 12.55 14.26 2.90
N LYS A 16 13.28 14.97 2.02
CA LYS A 16 13.59 16.39 2.23
C LYS A 16 12.35 17.27 2.32
N LEU A 17 11.23 16.85 1.71
CA LEU A 17 9.92 17.53 1.85
C LEU A 17 9.48 17.68 3.31
N GLU A 18 9.83 16.72 4.18
CA GLU A 18 9.48 16.74 5.60
C GLU A 18 10.29 17.78 6.39
N THR A 19 11.48 18.12 5.88
CA THR A 19 12.43 19.03 6.54
C THR A 19 12.41 20.45 5.96
N GLY A 20 11.61 20.71 4.93
CA GLY A 20 11.55 22.00 4.25
C GLY A 20 12.81 22.35 3.46
N GLN A 21 13.68 21.37 3.19
CA GLN A 21 14.87 21.55 2.35
C GLN A 21 14.49 21.67 0.87
N ALA A 22 15.35 22.33 0.09
CA ALA A 22 15.21 22.35 -1.36
C ALA A 22 15.27 20.92 -1.93
N VAL A 23 14.32 20.59 -2.80
CA VAL A 23 14.16 19.26 -3.40
C VAL A 23 14.31 19.33 -4.92
N SER A 24 14.69 18.21 -5.53
CA SER A 24 14.48 18.01 -6.96
C SER A 24 13.07 17.49 -7.18
N ASP A 25 12.20 18.31 -7.79
CA ASP A 25 10.80 17.95 -8.07
C ASP A 25 10.68 16.66 -8.91
N LEU A 26 11.63 16.44 -9.84
CA LEU A 26 11.68 15.22 -10.64
C LEU A 26 11.92 13.99 -9.77
N ASN A 27 12.90 14.03 -8.86
CA ASN A 27 13.21 12.88 -8.00
C ASN A 27 12.10 12.60 -6.98
N VAL A 28 11.45 13.65 -6.46
CA VAL A 28 10.25 13.52 -5.62
C VAL A 28 9.14 12.82 -6.40
N GLY A 29 8.93 13.22 -7.66
CA GLY A 29 7.98 12.63 -8.59
C GLY A 29 8.28 11.16 -8.88
N ASP A 30 9.54 10.84 -9.16
CA ASP A 30 9.99 9.48 -9.49
C ASP A 30 9.72 8.51 -8.33
N TYR A 31 10.03 8.90 -7.09
CA TYR A 31 9.73 8.07 -5.93
C TYR A 31 8.22 7.86 -5.76
N ARG A 32 7.44 8.94 -5.75
CA ARG A 32 5.97 8.88 -5.59
C ARG A 32 5.31 8.05 -6.69
N GLY A 33 5.74 8.25 -7.93
CA GLY A 33 5.20 7.58 -9.11
C GLY A 33 5.54 6.10 -9.12
N TYR A 34 6.78 5.74 -8.78
CA TYR A 34 7.18 4.34 -8.71
C TYR A 34 6.39 3.58 -7.64
N VAL A 35 6.30 4.12 -6.41
CA VAL A 35 5.54 3.50 -5.31
C VAL A 35 4.05 3.39 -5.64
N ALA A 36 3.46 4.42 -6.24
CA ALA A 36 2.06 4.37 -6.69
C ALA A 36 1.83 3.29 -7.75
N GLY A 37 2.70 3.20 -8.77
CA GLY A 37 2.58 2.19 -9.81
C GLY A 37 2.63 0.75 -9.28
N VAL A 38 3.51 0.48 -8.31
CA VAL A 38 3.53 -0.84 -7.63
C VAL A 38 2.25 -1.05 -6.83
N CYS A 39 1.77 -0.02 -6.13
CA CYS A 39 0.52 -0.10 -5.37
C CYS A 39 -0.69 -0.40 -6.27
N ASP A 40 -0.82 0.26 -7.41
CA ASP A 40 -1.93 0.09 -8.34
C ASP A 40 -2.00 -1.34 -8.91
N VAL A 41 -0.83 -1.94 -9.18
CA VAL A 41 -0.75 -3.30 -9.73
C VAL A 41 -0.93 -4.38 -8.65
N CYS A 42 -0.40 -4.17 -7.44
CA CYS A 42 -0.29 -5.23 -6.43
C CYS A 42 -1.33 -5.17 -5.31
N ASN A 43 -1.98 -4.02 -5.07
CA ASN A 43 -2.98 -3.88 -4.02
C ASN A 43 -4.18 -4.80 -4.29
N LEU A 44 -4.75 -5.38 -3.22
CA LEU A 44 -5.80 -6.40 -3.25
C LEU A 44 -5.38 -7.78 -3.80
N TRP A 45 -4.10 -7.96 -4.16
CA TRP A 45 -3.55 -9.24 -4.60
C TRP A 45 -2.43 -9.74 -3.68
N LEU A 46 -1.46 -8.87 -3.38
CA LEU A 46 -0.30 -9.20 -2.55
C LEU A 46 -0.37 -8.60 -1.15
N PHE A 47 -1.03 -7.47 -1.01
CA PHE A 47 -1.29 -6.74 0.25
C PHE A 47 -2.65 -6.04 0.17
N THR A 48 -3.10 -5.41 1.25
CA THR A 48 -4.37 -4.64 1.25
C THR A 48 -4.21 -3.36 2.05
N THR A 49 -4.00 -2.25 1.35
CA THR A 49 -3.96 -0.95 2.01
C THR A 49 -5.32 -0.65 2.66
N PRO A 50 -5.36 -0.14 3.91
CA PRO A 50 -6.60 0.28 4.54
C PRO A 50 -7.34 1.33 3.73
N GLU A 51 -8.67 1.35 3.82
CA GLU A 51 -9.48 2.38 3.19
C GLU A 51 -9.09 3.77 3.72
N GLY A 52 -8.94 4.75 2.82
CA GLY A 52 -8.49 6.10 3.16
C GLY A 52 -6.97 6.28 3.31
N THR A 53 -6.17 5.23 3.13
CA THR A 53 -4.70 5.38 3.09
C THR A 53 -4.27 6.31 1.98
N THR A 54 -3.53 7.36 2.30
CA THR A 54 -3.04 8.34 1.32
C THR A 54 -1.76 7.87 0.65
N GLN A 55 -1.47 8.37 -0.56
CA GLN A 55 -0.21 8.08 -1.24
C GLN A 55 1.01 8.48 -0.40
N GLY A 56 0.93 9.59 0.34
CA GLY A 56 1.99 10.04 1.25
C GLY A 56 2.27 9.03 2.37
N GLN A 57 1.23 8.42 2.94
CA GLN A 57 1.38 7.37 3.95
C GLN A 57 2.00 6.10 3.37
N VAL A 58 1.59 5.67 2.17
CA VAL A 58 2.22 4.54 1.47
C VAL A 58 3.71 4.81 1.22
N CYS A 59 4.03 6.00 0.71
CA CYS A 59 5.41 6.44 0.48
C CYS A 59 6.24 6.46 1.77
N ALA A 60 5.68 6.93 2.89
CA ALA A 60 6.34 6.95 4.18
C ALA A 60 6.61 5.54 4.74
N VAL A 61 5.66 4.62 4.59
CA VAL A 61 5.83 3.21 4.98
C VAL A 61 6.98 2.56 4.22
N VAL A 62 7.01 2.71 2.89
CA VAL A 62 8.08 2.16 2.05
C VAL A 62 9.42 2.79 2.41
N GLY A 63 9.47 4.12 2.57
CA GLY A 63 10.69 4.86 2.85
C GLY A 63 11.31 4.45 4.18
N LYS A 64 10.49 4.36 5.23
CA LYS A 64 10.91 3.84 6.53
C LYS A 64 11.45 2.42 6.43
N TRP A 65 10.74 1.53 5.73
CA TRP A 65 11.19 0.15 5.57
C TRP A 65 12.54 0.07 4.84
N LEU A 66 12.78 0.91 3.83
CA LEU A 66 14.08 0.99 3.16
C LEU A 66 15.21 1.43 4.11
N GLU A 67 14.94 2.38 5.02
CA GLU A 67 15.91 2.84 6.02
C GLU A 67 16.27 1.74 7.03
N ASP A 68 15.27 0.92 7.40
CA ASP A 68 15.45 -0.20 8.33
C ASP A 68 16.17 -1.41 7.68
N HIS A 69 16.28 -1.46 6.34
CA HIS A 69 16.80 -2.62 5.59
C HIS A 69 17.91 -2.28 4.56
N PRO A 70 19.02 -1.62 4.96
CA PRO A 70 20.07 -1.22 4.02
C PRO A 70 20.79 -2.38 3.32
N GLY A 71 20.86 -3.55 3.97
CA GLY A 71 21.46 -4.76 3.41
C GLY A 71 20.76 -5.28 2.15
N ARG A 72 19.54 -4.79 1.85
CA ARG A 72 18.69 -5.27 0.76
C ARG A 72 18.61 -4.32 -0.43
N TRP A 73 19.28 -3.17 -0.37
CA TRP A 73 19.20 -2.18 -1.45
C TRP A 73 19.74 -2.68 -2.80
N HIS A 74 20.51 -3.75 -2.82
CA HIS A 74 20.97 -4.38 -4.06
C HIS A 74 19.88 -5.18 -4.80
N GLU A 75 18.74 -5.45 -4.15
CA GLU A 75 17.63 -6.21 -4.73
C GLU A 75 16.75 -5.34 -5.66
N PRO A 76 15.86 -5.94 -6.48
CA PRO A 76 14.95 -5.18 -7.32
C PRO A 76 14.02 -4.25 -6.52
N ALA A 77 13.87 -2.99 -6.95
CA ALA A 77 13.06 -2.00 -6.24
C ALA A 77 11.60 -2.43 -6.02
N MET A 78 10.97 -3.06 -7.03
CA MET A 78 9.60 -3.56 -6.94
C MET A 78 9.44 -4.59 -5.81
N LEU A 79 10.43 -5.47 -5.63
CA LEU A 79 10.42 -6.47 -4.57
C LEU A 79 10.43 -5.80 -3.20
N LEU A 80 11.27 -4.78 -3.01
CA LEU A 80 11.37 -4.04 -1.76
C LEU A 80 10.06 -3.31 -1.43
N VAL A 81 9.43 -2.66 -2.41
CA VAL A 81 8.13 -1.98 -2.22
C VAL A 81 7.04 -2.97 -1.84
N ILE A 82 6.96 -4.12 -2.54
CA ILE A 82 5.96 -5.16 -2.24
C ILE A 82 6.14 -5.67 -0.81
N GLN A 83 7.37 -5.98 -0.38
CA GLN A 83 7.62 -6.53 0.94
C GLN A 83 7.34 -5.52 2.06
N ALA A 84 7.75 -4.26 1.88
CA ALA A 84 7.41 -3.18 2.81
C ALA A 84 5.89 -3.06 3.03
N LEU A 85 5.12 -3.12 1.95
CA LEU A 85 3.66 -3.02 2.01
C LEU A 85 2.98 -4.29 2.50
N GLN A 86 3.57 -5.47 2.29
CA GLN A 86 3.07 -6.72 2.85
C GLN A 86 3.25 -6.80 4.36
N GLU A 87 4.39 -6.34 4.87
CA GLU A 87 4.66 -6.28 6.30
C GLU A 87 3.76 -5.25 7.00
N ALA A 88 3.58 -4.08 6.39
CA ALA A 88 2.73 -3.02 6.95
C ALA A 88 1.23 -3.28 6.80
N PHE A 89 0.82 -3.87 5.67
CA PHE A 89 -0.58 -4.06 5.30
C PHE A 89 -0.86 -5.50 4.82
N PRO A 90 -0.80 -6.50 5.71
CA PRO A 90 -1.01 -7.90 5.34
C PRO A 90 -2.31 -8.11 4.56
N TYR A 91 -2.27 -9.00 3.57
CA TYR A 91 -3.42 -9.26 2.70
C TYR A 91 -4.66 -9.67 3.51
N ALA A 92 -5.69 -8.83 3.47
CA ALA A 92 -6.97 -9.10 4.11
C ALA A 92 -7.94 -9.66 3.06
N ARG A 93 -7.99 -10.99 2.93
CA ARG A 93 -9.03 -11.64 2.12
C ARG A 93 -10.40 -11.30 2.73
N LYS A 94 -11.16 -10.38 2.13
CA LYS A 94 -12.54 -10.07 2.54
C LYS A 94 -13.35 -11.38 2.49
N LYS A 95 -13.55 -12.05 3.63
CA LYS A 95 -14.54 -13.11 3.76
C LYS A 95 -15.89 -12.46 3.43
N LYS A 96 -16.58 -12.90 2.38
CA LYS A 96 -17.99 -12.55 2.14
C LYS A 96 -18.79 -13.05 3.34
N ARG A 97 -18.88 -12.23 4.38
CA ARG A 97 -19.45 -12.59 5.67
C ARG A 97 -20.96 -12.66 5.49
N ARG A 98 -21.49 -13.87 5.31
CA ARG A 98 -22.83 -14.36 5.75
C ARG A 98 -24.03 -13.39 5.60
N MET A 99 -24.02 -12.42 4.68
CA MET A 99 -25.12 -11.47 4.51
C MET A 99 -26.34 -12.13 3.87
N ARG A 100 -26.11 -13.17 3.06
CA ARG A 100 -27.18 -13.98 2.45
C ARG A 100 -28.06 -14.69 3.49
N LEU A 101 -27.48 -15.09 4.61
CA LEU A 101 -28.22 -15.79 5.67
C LEU A 101 -29.12 -14.80 6.44
N ILE A 102 -28.61 -13.60 6.76
CA ILE A 102 -29.42 -12.58 7.44
C ILE A 102 -30.55 -12.08 6.53
N MET A 103 -30.27 -11.82 5.24
CA MET A 103 -31.29 -11.42 4.27
C MET A 103 -32.36 -12.51 4.08
N PHE A 104 -31.95 -13.78 4.01
CA PHE A 104 -32.88 -14.92 3.95
C PHE A 104 -33.80 -15.00 5.17
N TRP A 105 -33.28 -14.78 6.39
CA TRP A 105 -34.11 -14.74 7.60
C TRP A 105 -35.02 -13.51 7.65
N VAL A 106 -34.59 -12.34 7.16
CA VAL A 106 -35.41 -11.13 7.10
C VAL A 106 -36.58 -11.28 6.11
N GLU A 107 -36.34 -11.87 4.94
CA GLU A 107 -37.40 -12.17 3.96
C GLU A 107 -38.40 -13.19 4.51
N LYS A 108 -37.89 -14.25 5.16
CA LYS A 108 -38.73 -15.29 5.78
C LYS A 108 -39.63 -14.72 6.88
N LEU A 109 -39.12 -13.80 7.71
CA LEU A 109 -39.91 -13.15 8.77
C LEU A 109 -40.99 -12.22 8.21
N LYS A 110 -40.72 -11.51 7.10
CA LYS A 110 -41.74 -10.68 6.43
C LYS A 110 -42.86 -11.50 5.79
N SER A 111 -42.55 -12.71 5.31
CA SER A 111 -43.54 -13.63 4.74
C SER A 111 -44.38 -14.39 5.78
N ALA A 112 -43.96 -14.38 7.04
CA ALA A 112 -44.59 -15.15 8.13
C ALA A 112 -45.52 -14.31 9.03
N SER A 113 -45.71 -13.01 8.74
CA SER A 113 -46.66 -12.17 9.49
C SER A 113 -48.08 -12.41 8.96
N PRO A 114 -49.03 -12.95 9.76
CA PRO A 114 -50.43 -12.97 9.41
C PRO A 114 -50.97 -11.53 9.42
N ARG A 115 -51.94 -11.23 8.55
CA ARG A 115 -52.70 -9.97 8.58
C ARG A 115 -53.58 -9.89 9.80
#